data_AF-A0A8H7K7G5-F1
#
_entry.id   AF-A0A8H7K7G5-F1
#
_cell.length_a   1.000
_cell.length_b   1.000
_cell.length_c   1.000
_cell.angle_alpha   90.00
_cell.angle_beta   90.00
_cell.angle_gamma   90.00
#
_symmetry.space_group_name_H-M   'P 1'
#
loop_
_entity.id
_entity.type
_entity.pdbx_description
1 polymer ?
#
loop_
_entity_poly.entity_id
_entity_poly.type
_entity_poly.pdbx_seq_one_letter_code
_entity_poly.pdbx_strand_id
1 'polypeptide(L)'
;MERACTLFDRQNSVSIHLKGIVQLILNKGPPDLTDDLDVAVSNESHSALMPTWVYGESVAFLTKSPWKEVLDECAISHSRLQGLDWKFLSLDDALILYGYAKGIPERRKEFQELFLGPVSDQTKDSSLALMNQLMPVYNHVAELAAQARVKGLEVGELTESPNPGGLTKMRYSFISALLALTFQAMIVGQMNMLHMLIQLNKLGGDDPELGASLWAQYRSAAQDFWKFLPYFYELESVVAWHFLPSLCLTWEAAEEEREQEAILNMVQYMDSYLRRWSKEPNIIKISILETAKLLTGRRPDLAIL
;
A
#
# COMPACT_ATOMS: atom_id res chain seq x y z
N MET A 1 -20.42 -19.41 -15.38
CA MET A 1 -19.01 -19.74 -15.61
C MET A 1 -18.27 -19.39 -14.33
N GLU A 2 -17.77 -20.39 -13.61
CA GLU A 2 -17.01 -20.19 -12.35
C GLU A 2 -15.59 -19.71 -12.71
N ARG A 3 -15.11 -18.62 -12.09
CA ARG A 3 -13.79 -18.05 -12.43
C ARG A 3 -12.67 -18.95 -11.90
N ALA A 4 -11.54 -19.01 -12.61
CA ALA A 4 -10.39 -19.83 -12.22
C ALA A 4 -9.92 -19.56 -10.78
N CYS A 5 -9.95 -18.30 -10.34
CA CYS A 5 -9.64 -17.96 -8.95
C CYS A 5 -10.55 -18.67 -7.94
N THR A 6 -11.85 -18.80 -8.21
CA THR A 6 -12.80 -19.52 -7.36
C THR A 6 -12.54 -21.03 -7.31
N LEU A 7 -11.97 -21.59 -8.40
CA LEU A 7 -11.61 -23.01 -8.46
C LEU A 7 -10.34 -23.34 -7.65
N PHE A 8 -9.37 -22.43 -7.62
CA PHE A 8 -8.10 -22.63 -6.91
C PHE A 8 -8.08 -22.07 -5.48
N ASP A 9 -8.99 -21.16 -5.15
CA ASP A 9 -9.10 -20.51 -3.84
C ASP A 9 -10.35 -20.99 -3.07
N ARG A 10 -10.43 -22.31 -2.88
CA ARG A 10 -11.53 -22.95 -2.14
C ARG A 10 -11.35 -22.72 -0.64
N GLN A 11 -11.85 -21.59 -0.15
CA GLN A 11 -12.09 -21.28 1.27
C GLN A 11 -10.84 -21.24 2.17
N ASN A 12 -9.63 -21.26 1.61
CA ASN A 12 -8.41 -21.35 2.40
C ASN A 12 -7.38 -20.31 1.97
N SER A 13 -7.38 -19.22 2.75
CA SER A 13 -6.50 -18.05 2.84
C SER A 13 -5.38 -17.89 1.79
N VAL A 14 -5.32 -16.70 1.22
CA VAL A 14 -4.14 -16.11 0.53
C VAL A 14 -2.83 -16.44 1.27
N SER A 15 -2.87 -16.58 2.59
CA SER A 15 -1.74 -17.01 3.41
C SER A 15 -1.10 -18.35 2.97
N ILE A 16 -1.85 -19.33 2.46
CA ILE A 16 -1.29 -20.61 1.98
C ILE A 16 -0.51 -20.40 0.68
N HIS A 17 -1.07 -19.65 -0.27
CA HIS A 17 -0.38 -19.35 -1.52
C HIS A 17 0.90 -18.56 -1.28
N LEU A 18 0.85 -17.56 -0.40
CA LEU A 18 2.02 -16.78 -0.02
C LEU A 18 3.08 -17.63 0.68
N LYS A 19 2.68 -18.54 1.60
CA LYS A 19 3.61 -19.52 2.20
C LYS A 19 4.21 -20.44 1.14
N GLY A 20 3.43 -20.85 0.15
CA GLY A 20 3.91 -21.62 -1.00
C GLY A 20 4.95 -20.85 -1.82
N ILE A 21 4.69 -19.58 -2.14
CA ILE A 21 5.63 -18.69 -2.81
C ILE A 21 6.92 -18.57 -2.00
N VAL A 22 6.83 -18.29 -0.69
CA VAL A 22 8.00 -18.21 0.20
C VAL A 22 8.81 -19.51 0.17
N GLN A 23 8.15 -20.66 0.28
CA GLN A 23 8.84 -21.96 0.27
C GLN A 23 9.53 -22.24 -1.06
N LEU A 24 8.90 -21.90 -2.19
CA LEU A 24 9.48 -22.05 -3.52
C LEU A 24 10.71 -21.15 -3.70
N ILE A 25 10.62 -19.89 -3.32
CA ILE A 25 11.73 -18.92 -3.37
C ILE A 25 12.90 -19.41 -2.51
N LEU A 26 12.63 -19.83 -1.27
CA LEU A 26 13.67 -20.34 -0.36
C LEU A 26 14.36 -21.58 -0.91
N ASN A 27 13.61 -22.50 -1.52
CA ASN A 27 14.17 -23.73 -2.10
C ASN A 27 14.96 -23.46 -3.38
N LYS A 28 14.55 -22.48 -4.18
CA LYS A 28 15.24 -22.09 -5.42
C LYS A 28 16.59 -21.40 -5.13
N GLY A 29 16.63 -20.54 -4.12
CA GLY A 29 17.74 -19.61 -3.92
C GLY A 29 17.59 -18.33 -4.75
N PRO A 30 18.55 -17.38 -4.61
CA PRO A 30 18.49 -16.09 -5.30
C PRO A 30 18.34 -16.22 -6.82
N PRO A 31 17.64 -15.29 -7.48
CA PRO A 31 17.42 -15.37 -8.93
C PRO A 31 18.72 -15.30 -9.73
N ASP A 32 18.75 -16.01 -10.86
CA ASP A 32 19.78 -15.85 -11.88
C ASP A 32 19.51 -14.59 -12.71
N LEU A 33 20.40 -13.61 -12.61
CA LEU A 33 20.27 -12.33 -13.33
C LEU A 33 20.47 -12.46 -14.85
N THR A 34 20.97 -13.62 -15.32
CA THR A 34 21.13 -13.90 -16.75
C THR A 34 19.89 -14.55 -17.38
N ASP A 35 18.89 -14.93 -16.57
CA ASP A 35 17.61 -15.48 -17.01
C ASP A 35 16.50 -14.43 -16.82
N ASP A 36 16.04 -13.84 -17.94
CA ASP A 36 14.99 -12.82 -17.93
C ASP A 36 13.67 -13.32 -17.30
N LEU A 37 13.34 -14.61 -17.45
CA LEU A 37 12.15 -15.19 -16.84
C LEU A 37 12.32 -15.28 -15.33
N ASP A 38 13.51 -15.62 -14.85
CA ASP A 38 13.82 -15.67 -13.43
C ASP A 38 13.69 -14.29 -12.78
N VAL A 39 14.27 -13.27 -13.42
CA VAL A 39 14.16 -11.87 -12.98
C VAL A 39 12.69 -11.43 -12.91
N ALA A 40 11.90 -11.73 -13.95
CA ALA A 40 10.48 -11.36 -14.00
C ALA A 40 9.66 -12.05 -12.89
N VAL A 41 9.77 -13.38 -12.76
CA VAL A 41 9.04 -14.15 -11.74
C VAL A 41 9.46 -13.76 -10.33
N SER A 42 10.75 -13.46 -10.12
CA SER A 42 11.25 -13.02 -8.82
C SER A 42 10.71 -11.65 -8.42
N ASN A 43 10.62 -10.69 -9.34
CA ASN A 43 10.02 -9.38 -9.06
C ASN A 43 8.51 -9.47 -8.79
N GLU A 44 7.78 -10.29 -9.55
CA GLU A 44 6.36 -10.53 -9.31
C GLU A 44 6.13 -11.18 -7.94
N SER A 45 6.91 -12.22 -7.62
CA SER A 45 6.81 -12.90 -6.34
C SER A 45 7.21 -12.01 -5.18
N HIS A 46 8.27 -11.20 -5.34
CA HIS A 46 8.69 -10.21 -4.34
C HIS A 46 7.56 -9.21 -4.07
N SER A 47 6.98 -8.65 -5.12
CA SER A 47 5.84 -7.72 -5.03
C SER A 47 4.62 -8.35 -4.36
N ALA A 48 4.31 -9.62 -4.67
CA ALA A 48 3.21 -10.35 -4.05
C ALA A 48 3.43 -10.62 -2.54
N LEU A 49 4.69 -10.73 -2.11
CA LEU A 49 5.04 -10.93 -0.70
C LEU A 49 5.09 -9.62 0.10
N MET A 50 5.32 -8.46 -0.53
CA MET A 50 5.42 -7.18 0.17
C MET A 50 4.23 -6.86 1.11
N PRO A 51 2.95 -7.10 0.75
CA PRO A 51 1.82 -6.90 1.66
C PRO A 51 1.87 -7.80 2.91
N THR A 52 2.59 -8.92 2.83
CA THR A 52 2.66 -9.94 3.90
C THR A 52 3.76 -9.67 4.91
N TRP A 53 4.68 -8.75 4.59
CA TRP A 53 5.80 -8.36 5.44
C TRP A 53 5.35 -7.77 6.78
N VAL A 54 4.07 -7.40 6.88
CA VAL A 54 3.43 -6.95 8.13
C VAL A 54 3.20 -8.09 9.13
N TYR A 55 3.26 -9.35 8.69
CA TYR A 55 2.83 -10.52 9.47
C TYR A 55 3.97 -11.43 9.99
N GLY A 56 5.25 -11.12 9.78
CA GLY A 56 6.33 -11.81 10.50
C GLY A 56 7.67 -12.00 9.78
N GLU A 57 8.55 -12.76 10.45
CA GLU A 57 9.94 -13.07 10.06
C GLU A 57 10.09 -13.92 8.79
N SER A 58 8.99 -14.46 8.23
CA SER A 58 9.01 -15.43 7.14
C SER A 58 9.65 -14.94 5.84
N VAL A 59 9.79 -13.62 5.70
CA VAL A 59 10.38 -12.93 4.53
C VAL A 59 11.65 -12.16 4.88
N ALA A 60 12.13 -12.22 6.12
CA ALA A 60 13.31 -11.49 6.57
C ALA A 60 14.62 -11.90 5.85
N PHE A 61 14.60 -13.01 5.11
CA PHE A 61 15.72 -13.42 4.27
C PHE A 61 15.87 -12.52 3.03
N LEU A 62 14.79 -11.91 2.52
CA LEU A 62 14.80 -11.05 1.33
C LEU A 62 15.59 -9.75 1.57
N THR A 63 15.71 -9.31 2.83
CA THR A 63 16.48 -8.12 3.19
C THR A 63 17.94 -8.40 3.56
N LYS A 64 18.38 -9.66 3.48
CA LYS A 64 19.74 -10.11 3.82
C LYS A 64 20.51 -10.55 2.56
N SER A 65 21.83 -10.44 2.60
CA SER A 65 22.69 -10.99 1.55
C SER A 65 22.54 -12.51 1.45
N PRO A 66 22.58 -13.09 0.24
CA PRO A 66 22.76 -12.45 -1.08
C PRO A 66 21.47 -11.91 -1.72
N TRP A 67 20.31 -12.18 -1.12
CA TRP A 67 19.00 -11.84 -1.70
C TRP A 67 18.82 -10.34 -1.90
N LYS A 68 19.25 -9.56 -0.91
CA LYS A 68 19.14 -8.11 -0.94
C LYS A 68 19.78 -7.52 -2.19
N GLU A 69 21.02 -7.90 -2.48
CA GLU A 69 21.79 -7.37 -3.61
C GLU A 69 21.18 -7.82 -4.94
N VAL A 70 20.87 -9.12 -5.07
CA VAL A 70 20.33 -9.67 -6.32
C VAL A 70 18.94 -9.07 -6.63
N LEU A 71 18.07 -8.87 -5.63
CA LEU A 71 16.77 -8.23 -5.84
C LEU A 71 16.89 -6.76 -6.24
N ASP A 72 17.90 -6.05 -5.75
CA ASP A 72 18.17 -4.66 -6.17
C ASP A 72 18.60 -4.63 -7.65
N GLU A 73 19.40 -5.61 -8.10
CA GLU A 73 19.78 -5.77 -9.50
C GLU A 73 18.60 -6.25 -10.38
N CYS A 74 17.73 -7.12 -9.87
CA CYS A 74 16.50 -7.53 -10.55
C CYS A 74 15.55 -6.36 -10.78
N ALA A 75 15.40 -5.46 -9.80
CA ALA A 75 14.54 -4.28 -9.93
C ALA A 75 15.02 -3.38 -11.08
N ILE A 76 16.33 -3.13 -11.15
CA ILE A 76 16.95 -2.33 -12.23
C ILE A 76 16.82 -3.02 -13.59
N SER A 77 17.07 -4.33 -13.65
CA SER A 77 17.07 -5.10 -14.90
C SER A 77 15.67 -5.24 -15.48
N HIS A 78 14.66 -5.48 -14.63
CA HIS A 78 13.28 -5.67 -15.07
C HIS A 78 12.63 -4.42 -15.64
N SER A 79 12.93 -3.25 -15.08
CA SER A 79 12.48 -1.98 -15.66
C SER A 79 13.01 -1.76 -17.07
N ARG A 80 14.20 -2.30 -17.39
CA ARG A 80 14.75 -2.27 -18.75
C ARG A 80 14.10 -3.31 -19.67
N LEU A 81 13.79 -4.50 -19.15
CA LEU A 81 13.20 -5.61 -19.91
C LEU A 81 11.74 -5.37 -20.31
N GLN A 82 10.93 -4.71 -19.46
CA GLN A 82 9.53 -4.47 -19.79
C GLN A 82 9.31 -3.37 -20.84
N GLY A 83 10.35 -2.63 -21.25
CA GLY A 83 10.20 -1.53 -22.21
C GLY A 83 9.16 -0.49 -21.77
N LEU A 84 8.98 -0.32 -20.45
CA LEU A 84 8.02 0.61 -19.87
C LEU A 84 8.48 2.02 -20.16
N ASP A 85 8.03 2.59 -21.28
CA ASP A 85 8.13 4.01 -21.57
C ASP A 85 7.05 4.77 -20.78
N TRP A 86 7.09 4.65 -19.45
CA TRP A 86 6.22 5.44 -18.58
C TRP A 86 6.64 6.89 -18.70
N LYS A 87 5.83 7.68 -19.41
CA LYS A 87 6.18 9.08 -19.60
C LYS A 87 5.97 9.86 -18.31
N PHE A 88 5.05 9.45 -17.45
CA PHE A 88 4.78 10.14 -16.19
C PHE A 88 5.79 9.92 -15.05
N LEU A 89 6.64 8.87 -15.11
CA LEU A 89 7.57 8.50 -14.02
C LEU A 89 8.92 8.04 -14.59
N SER A 90 10.03 8.62 -14.14
CA SER A 90 11.36 8.15 -14.58
C SER A 90 11.77 6.84 -13.90
N LEU A 91 12.78 6.16 -14.44
CA LEU A 91 13.36 4.98 -13.78
C LEU A 91 13.93 5.33 -12.40
N ASP A 92 14.60 6.47 -12.28
CA ASP A 92 15.17 6.92 -11.00
C ASP A 92 14.07 7.13 -9.96
N ASP A 93 12.94 7.72 -10.36
CA ASP A 93 11.78 7.88 -9.50
C ASP A 93 11.19 6.53 -9.05
N ALA A 94 11.10 5.56 -9.96
CA ALA A 94 10.62 4.22 -9.65
C ALA A 94 11.55 3.49 -8.66
N LEU A 95 12.87 3.63 -8.82
CA LEU A 95 13.87 3.08 -7.91
C LEU A 95 13.81 3.74 -6.52
N ILE A 96 13.53 5.04 -6.46
CA ILE A 96 13.28 5.77 -5.21
C ILE A 96 12.07 5.19 -4.49
N LEU A 97 10.93 5.02 -5.19
CA LEU A 97 9.73 4.41 -4.62
C LEU A 97 9.97 2.99 -4.13
N TYR A 98 10.69 2.18 -4.91
CA TYR A 98 11.07 0.83 -4.53
C TYR A 98 11.94 0.82 -3.26
N GLY A 99 12.96 1.68 -3.19
CA GLY A 99 13.81 1.82 -2.01
C GLY A 99 13.03 2.17 -0.74
N TYR A 100 12.03 3.05 -0.87
CA TYR A 100 11.12 3.33 0.25
C TYR A 100 10.27 2.14 0.64
N ALA A 101 9.63 1.51 -0.34
CA ALA A 101 8.76 0.36 -0.10
C ALA A 101 9.52 -0.81 0.54
N LYS A 102 10.78 -1.02 0.16
CA LYS A 102 11.70 -1.98 0.77
C LYS A 102 12.01 -1.66 2.24
N GLY A 103 12.12 -0.39 2.61
CA GLY A 103 12.41 0.05 3.98
C GLY A 103 11.20 0.14 4.92
N ILE A 104 9.97 0.07 4.39
CA ILE A 104 8.74 0.16 5.20
C ILE A 104 8.68 -0.87 6.34
N PRO A 105 9.00 -2.17 6.16
CA PRO A 105 8.89 -3.16 7.22
C PRO A 105 9.75 -2.83 8.44
N GLU A 106 11.01 -2.43 8.23
CA GLU A 106 11.93 -2.08 9.32
C GLU A 106 11.42 -0.86 10.08
N ARG A 107 10.99 0.18 9.37
CA ARG A 107 10.40 1.40 9.98
C ARG A 107 9.11 1.09 10.74
N ARG A 108 8.27 0.19 10.23
CA ARG A 108 7.05 -0.25 10.93
C ARG A 108 7.37 -1.04 12.19
N LYS A 109 8.41 -1.87 12.17
CA LYS A 109 8.90 -2.58 13.35
C LYS A 109 9.36 -1.59 14.43
N GLU A 110 10.19 -0.62 14.05
CA GLU A 110 10.64 0.43 14.97
C GLU A 110 9.46 1.24 15.52
N PHE A 111 8.51 1.64 14.66
CA PHE A 111 7.27 2.28 15.07
C PHE A 111 6.46 1.41 16.06
N GLN A 112 6.33 0.11 15.81
CA GLN A 112 5.62 -0.83 16.68
C GLN A 112 6.27 -0.94 18.06
N GLU A 113 7.61 -1.03 18.10
CA GLU A 113 8.37 -1.09 19.35
C GLU A 113 8.14 0.16 20.20
N LEU A 114 8.09 1.35 19.57
CA LEU A 114 7.79 2.61 20.24
C LEU A 114 6.32 2.70 20.69
N PHE A 115 5.39 2.32 19.82
CA PHE A 115 3.95 2.46 20.06
C PHE A 115 3.42 1.48 21.12
N LEU A 116 4.01 0.28 21.21
CA LEU A 116 3.62 -0.75 22.18
C LEU A 116 4.45 -0.70 23.47
N GLY A 117 5.58 0.01 23.47
CA GLY A 117 6.43 0.20 24.63
C GLY A 117 5.80 1.11 25.70
N PRO A 118 6.31 1.08 26.94
CA PRO A 118 5.89 2.03 27.97
C PRO A 118 6.24 3.47 27.54
N VAL A 119 5.33 4.41 27.79
CA VAL A 119 5.59 5.83 27.54
C VAL A 119 6.64 6.32 28.56
N SER A 120 7.75 6.84 28.05
CA SER A 120 8.88 7.36 28.82
C SER A 120 9.53 8.51 28.06
N ASP A 121 10.43 9.26 28.71
CA ASP A 121 11.21 10.30 28.03
C ASP A 121 12.04 9.72 26.88
N GLN A 122 12.57 8.49 27.05
CA GLN A 122 13.26 7.77 25.97
C GLN A 122 12.34 7.46 24.78
N THR A 123 11.09 7.06 25.04
CA THR A 123 10.09 6.80 24.00
C THR A 123 9.75 8.09 23.24
N LYS A 124 9.67 9.21 23.96
CA LYS A 124 9.44 10.55 23.38
C LYS A 124 10.59 10.96 22.46
N ASP A 125 11.82 10.89 22.95
CA ASP A 125 13.02 11.23 22.17
C ASP A 125 13.17 10.33 20.93
N SER A 126 12.92 9.03 21.09
CA SER A 126 12.97 8.06 19.98
C SER A 126 11.86 8.30 18.96
N SER A 127 10.67 8.71 19.41
CA SER A 127 9.56 9.08 18.52
C SER A 127 9.89 10.30 17.68
N LEU A 128 10.48 11.34 18.30
CA LEU A 128 10.95 12.53 17.58
C LEU A 128 12.08 12.18 16.60
N ALA A 129 13.01 11.31 16.98
CA ALA A 129 14.07 10.84 16.09
C ALA A 129 13.51 10.11 14.86
N LEU A 130 12.56 9.19 15.05
CA LEU A 130 11.91 8.48 13.95
C LEU A 130 11.08 9.44 13.06
N MET A 131 10.38 10.42 13.65
CA MET A 131 9.70 11.47 12.86
C MET A 131 10.68 12.25 11.98
N ASN A 132 11.84 12.65 12.52
CA ASN A 132 12.86 13.37 11.76
C ASN A 132 13.45 12.53 10.60
N GLN A 133 13.44 11.20 10.72
CA GLN A 133 13.84 10.30 9.64
C GLN A 133 12.72 10.10 8.60
N LEU A 134 11.46 10.00 9.04
CA LEU A 134 10.31 9.75 8.18
C LEU A 134 9.86 10.97 7.40
N MET A 135 9.94 12.17 7.98
CA MET A 135 9.42 13.40 7.36
C MET A 135 10.08 13.73 6.01
N PRO A 136 11.42 13.66 5.85
CA PRO A 136 12.05 13.90 4.55
C PRO A 136 11.63 12.89 3.49
N VAL A 137 11.49 11.63 3.89
CA VAL A 137 11.02 10.54 3.00
C VAL A 137 9.58 10.80 2.55
N TYR A 138 8.70 11.15 3.50
CA TYR A 138 7.33 11.52 3.20
C TYR A 138 7.26 12.69 2.21
N ASN A 139 7.97 13.79 2.50
CA ASN A 139 7.97 14.98 1.64
C ASN A 139 8.43 14.65 0.22
N HIS A 140 9.46 13.81 0.07
CA HIS A 140 9.95 13.43 -1.24
C HIS A 140 8.96 12.55 -2.02
N VAL A 141 8.30 11.59 -1.36
CA VAL A 141 7.25 10.77 -2.00
C VAL A 141 6.03 11.62 -2.37
N ALA A 142 5.65 12.58 -1.53
CA ALA A 142 4.54 13.50 -1.80
C ALA A 142 4.85 14.41 -3.00
N GLU A 143 6.07 14.96 -3.07
CA GLU A 143 6.54 15.72 -4.22
C GLU A 143 6.53 14.88 -5.49
N LEU A 144 7.06 13.65 -5.43
CA LEU A 144 7.09 12.76 -6.57
C LEU A 144 5.67 12.41 -7.07
N ALA A 145 4.75 12.13 -6.16
CA ALA A 145 3.36 11.86 -6.51
C ALA A 145 2.70 13.08 -7.19
N ALA A 146 2.98 14.28 -6.71
CA ALA A 146 2.47 15.51 -7.32
C ALA A 146 3.04 15.72 -8.73
N GLN A 147 4.34 15.53 -8.91
CA GLN A 147 5.01 15.62 -10.22
C GLN A 147 4.48 14.57 -11.21
N ALA A 148 4.37 13.32 -10.75
CA ALA A 148 3.83 12.21 -11.54
C ALA A 148 2.38 12.47 -11.96
N ARG A 149 1.55 13.07 -11.09
CA ARG A 149 0.18 13.49 -11.43
C ARG A 149 0.16 14.52 -12.54
N VAL A 150 0.94 15.60 -12.39
CA VAL A 150 1.02 16.69 -13.37
C VAL A 150 1.47 16.15 -14.72
N LYS A 151 2.57 15.40 -14.74
CA LYS A 151 3.12 14.83 -15.96
C LYS A 151 2.15 13.84 -16.61
N GLY A 152 1.52 12.97 -15.82
CA GLY A 152 0.53 12.02 -16.29
C GLY A 152 -0.68 12.68 -16.96
N LEU A 153 -1.14 13.82 -16.42
CA LEU A 153 -2.19 14.64 -17.03
C LEU A 153 -1.71 15.29 -18.33
N GLU A 154 -0.50 15.84 -18.35
CA GLU A 154 0.10 16.50 -19.52
C GLU A 154 0.27 15.53 -20.71
N VAL A 155 0.71 14.29 -20.44
CA VAL A 155 0.93 13.28 -21.49
C VAL A 155 -0.31 12.44 -21.81
N GLY A 156 -1.42 12.66 -21.08
CA GLY A 156 -2.68 11.94 -21.27
C GLY A 156 -2.70 10.48 -20.77
N GLU A 157 -1.72 10.09 -19.95
CA GLU A 157 -1.65 8.77 -19.30
C GLU A 157 -2.59 8.68 -18.09
N LEU A 158 -2.87 9.83 -17.47
CA LEU A 158 -3.86 10.06 -16.43
C LEU A 158 -4.87 11.10 -16.95
N THR A 159 -6.15 10.86 -16.72
CA THR A 159 -7.20 11.87 -16.96
C THR A 159 -8.00 12.10 -15.68
N GLU A 160 -8.32 13.35 -15.38
CA GLU A 160 -9.20 13.74 -14.29
C GLU A 160 -10.48 14.33 -14.88
N SER A 161 -11.62 13.68 -14.63
CA SER A 161 -12.91 14.08 -15.20
C SER A 161 -13.99 14.23 -14.12
N PRO A 162 -15.04 15.04 -14.34
CA PRO A 162 -16.17 15.11 -13.43
C PRO A 162 -16.82 13.73 -13.23
N ASN A 163 -17.20 13.45 -11.99
CA ASN A 163 -18.00 12.30 -11.59
C ASN A 163 -19.01 12.70 -10.51
N PRO A 164 -20.18 13.28 -10.88
CA PRO A 164 -21.12 13.86 -9.92
C PRO A 164 -21.61 12.89 -8.84
N GLY A 165 -21.63 11.59 -9.11
CA GLY A 165 -22.03 10.55 -8.16
C GLY A 165 -20.91 10.08 -7.23
N GLY A 166 -19.65 10.42 -7.52
CA GLY A 166 -18.49 10.02 -6.72
C GLY A 166 -18.30 10.85 -5.45
N LEU A 167 -17.52 10.33 -4.51
CA LEU A 167 -17.21 10.99 -3.23
C LEU A 167 -16.60 12.38 -3.40
N THR A 168 -15.64 12.52 -4.31
CA THR A 168 -14.91 13.77 -4.55
C THR A 168 -15.48 14.59 -5.71
N LYS A 169 -16.57 14.14 -6.33
CA LYS A 169 -17.13 14.69 -7.58
C LYS A 169 -16.18 14.63 -8.79
N MET A 170 -15.02 14.01 -8.64
CA MET A 170 -14.00 13.82 -9.67
C MET A 170 -13.65 12.34 -9.75
N ARG A 171 -13.10 11.91 -10.88
CA ARG A 171 -12.55 10.57 -11.05
C ARG A 171 -11.25 10.60 -11.82
N TYR A 172 -10.39 9.64 -11.52
CA TYR A 172 -9.24 9.32 -12.35
C TYR A 172 -9.57 8.21 -13.33
N SER A 173 -9.02 8.32 -14.54
CA SER A 173 -8.94 7.21 -15.49
C SER A 173 -7.50 7.11 -15.99
N PHE A 174 -7.03 5.89 -16.21
CA PHE A 174 -5.65 5.60 -16.62
C PHE A 174 -5.66 4.80 -17.91
N ILE A 175 -4.65 5.02 -18.76
CA ILE A 175 -4.51 4.25 -20.01
C ILE A 175 -4.13 2.78 -19.77
N SER A 176 -3.64 2.44 -18.56
CA SER A 176 -3.37 1.07 -18.15
C SER A 176 -3.54 0.86 -16.65
N ALA A 177 -3.88 -0.37 -16.26
CA ALA A 177 -4.03 -0.75 -14.85
C ALA A 177 -2.70 -0.69 -14.08
N LEU A 178 -1.58 -0.94 -14.76
CA LEU A 178 -0.25 -0.88 -14.15
C LEU A 178 0.11 0.56 -13.73
N LEU A 179 -0.21 1.55 -14.57
CA LEU A 179 -0.04 2.96 -14.21
C LEU A 179 -0.92 3.34 -13.01
N ALA A 180 -2.17 2.86 -12.99
CA ALA A 180 -3.06 3.07 -11.87
C ALA A 180 -2.50 2.48 -10.57
N LEU A 181 -1.95 1.26 -10.60
CA LEU A 181 -1.31 0.61 -9.45
C LEU A 181 -0.08 1.39 -8.97
N THR A 182 0.78 1.85 -9.88
CA THR A 182 1.95 2.67 -9.52
C THR A 182 1.55 4.00 -8.89
N PHE A 183 0.58 4.70 -9.47
CA PHE A 183 0.09 5.97 -8.94
C PHE A 183 -0.61 5.79 -7.58
N GLN A 184 -1.40 4.73 -7.44
CA GLN A 184 -2.00 4.33 -6.16
C GLN A 184 -0.93 4.02 -5.10
N ALA A 185 0.13 3.29 -5.44
CA ALA A 185 1.20 2.95 -4.50
C ALA A 185 1.86 4.18 -3.88
N MET A 186 2.04 5.25 -4.67
CA MET A 186 2.56 6.53 -4.17
C MET A 186 1.63 7.18 -3.15
N ILE A 187 0.31 7.20 -3.41
CA ILE A 187 -0.68 7.79 -2.49
C ILE A 187 -0.79 6.94 -1.22
N VAL A 188 -0.79 5.62 -1.35
CA VAL A 188 -0.84 4.69 -0.22
C VAL A 188 0.41 4.79 0.64
N GLY A 189 1.58 4.94 0.02
CA GLY A 189 2.84 5.20 0.72
C GLY A 189 2.77 6.48 1.57
N GLN A 190 2.24 7.57 1.01
CA GLN A 190 1.99 8.81 1.74
C GLN A 190 1.05 8.61 2.93
N MET A 191 -0.13 8.00 2.70
CA MET A 191 -1.10 7.73 3.77
C MET A 191 -0.49 6.89 4.90
N ASN A 192 0.34 5.91 4.56
CA ASN A 192 1.01 5.06 5.53
C ASN A 192 1.97 5.86 6.42
N MET A 193 2.82 6.69 5.81
CA MET A 193 3.78 7.51 6.52
C MET A 193 3.11 8.59 7.35
N LEU A 194 2.09 9.25 6.80
CA LEU A 194 1.31 10.26 7.52
C LEU A 194 0.67 9.66 8.77
N HIS A 195 0.11 8.45 8.70
CA HIS A 195 -0.39 7.76 9.88
C HIS A 195 0.68 7.53 10.93
N MET A 196 1.86 7.02 10.54
CA MET A 196 2.97 6.84 11.47
C MET A 196 3.38 8.19 12.10
N LEU A 197 3.51 9.24 11.30
CA LEU A 197 3.86 10.59 11.77
C LEU A 197 2.82 11.15 12.74
N ILE A 198 1.52 10.97 12.49
CA ILE A 198 0.44 11.41 13.38
C ILE A 198 0.55 10.72 14.75
N GLN A 199 0.80 9.40 14.76
CA GLN A 199 0.92 8.64 16.01
C GLN A 199 2.23 8.98 16.74
N LEU A 200 3.34 9.14 16.02
CA LEU A 200 4.61 9.55 16.60
C LEU A 200 4.54 10.96 17.17
N ASN A 201 3.79 11.89 16.55
CA ASN A 201 3.56 13.23 17.12
C ASN A 201 2.90 13.13 18.50
N LYS A 202 1.87 12.28 18.64
CA LYS A 202 1.18 12.04 19.91
C LYS A 202 2.13 11.48 20.99
N LEU A 203 3.04 10.58 20.60
CA LEU A 203 4.05 10.03 21.51
C LEU A 203 5.18 11.03 21.84
N GLY A 204 5.55 11.87 20.87
CA GLY A 204 6.67 12.81 20.90
C GLY A 204 6.40 14.14 21.62
N GLY A 205 5.17 14.39 22.06
CA GLY A 205 4.80 15.61 22.80
C GLY A 205 3.47 16.24 22.39
N ASP A 206 2.78 15.68 21.40
CA ASP A 206 1.45 16.08 20.92
C ASP A 206 1.39 17.55 20.51
N ASP A 207 2.26 17.96 19.58
CA ASP A 207 2.20 19.29 18.98
C ASP A 207 0.87 19.44 18.20
N PRO A 208 -0.04 20.34 18.63
CA PRO A 208 -1.36 20.45 18.02
C PRO A 208 -1.31 21.00 16.59
N GLU A 209 -0.39 21.91 16.28
CA GLU A 209 -0.29 22.53 14.95
C GLU A 209 0.25 21.51 13.94
N LEU A 210 1.31 20.80 14.33
CA LEU A 210 1.85 19.71 13.51
C LEU A 210 0.83 18.59 13.34
N GLY A 211 0.14 18.18 14.42
CA GLY A 211 -0.89 17.16 14.37
C GLY A 211 -2.03 17.49 13.42
N ALA A 212 -2.54 18.74 13.47
CA ALA A 212 -3.58 19.21 12.57
C ALA A 212 -3.11 19.25 11.10
N SER A 213 -1.88 19.72 10.85
CA SER A 213 -1.28 19.74 9.51
C SER A 213 -1.13 18.33 8.92
N LEU A 214 -0.63 17.38 9.70
CA LEU A 214 -0.47 15.98 9.28
C LEU A 214 -1.83 15.32 9.00
N TRP A 215 -2.84 15.57 9.83
CA TRP A 215 -4.20 15.08 9.60
C TRP A 215 -4.81 15.63 8.31
N ALA A 216 -4.68 16.93 8.06
CA ALA A 216 -5.18 17.55 6.84
C ALA A 216 -4.52 16.97 5.57
N GLN A 217 -3.21 16.72 5.63
CA GLN A 217 -2.48 16.06 4.54
C GLN A 217 -2.95 14.61 4.32
N TYR A 218 -3.16 13.86 5.40
CA TYR A 218 -3.68 12.49 5.33
C TYR A 218 -5.08 12.45 4.73
N ARG A 219 -5.96 13.35 5.17
CA ARG A 219 -7.31 13.52 4.63
C ARG A 219 -7.27 13.83 3.15
N SER A 220 -6.39 14.73 2.72
CA SER A 220 -6.21 15.11 1.31
C SER A 220 -5.75 13.92 0.46
N ALA A 221 -4.77 13.15 0.93
CA ALA A 221 -4.30 11.94 0.25
C ALA A 221 -5.41 10.88 0.11
N ALA A 222 -6.24 10.70 1.16
CA ALA A 222 -7.39 9.82 1.11
C ALA A 222 -8.45 10.27 0.08
N GLN A 223 -8.72 11.58 -0.01
CA GLN A 223 -9.61 12.13 -1.04
C GLN A 223 -9.05 11.89 -2.45
N ASP A 224 -7.74 12.07 -2.64
CA ASP A 224 -7.10 11.79 -3.93
C ASP A 224 -7.21 10.30 -4.30
N PHE A 225 -7.03 9.40 -3.32
CA PHE A 225 -7.30 7.97 -3.48
C PHE A 225 -8.77 7.70 -3.86
N TRP A 226 -9.73 8.42 -3.29
CA TRP A 226 -11.15 8.20 -3.60
C TRP A 226 -11.54 8.53 -5.05
N LYS A 227 -10.73 9.32 -5.76
CA LYS A 227 -10.91 9.56 -7.21
C LYS A 227 -10.66 8.30 -8.03
N PHE A 228 -9.96 7.28 -7.50
CA PHE A 228 -9.77 6.00 -8.17
C PHE A 228 -10.97 5.06 -8.04
N LEU A 229 -11.85 5.27 -7.06
CA LEU A 229 -12.97 4.34 -6.80
C LEU A 229 -13.81 4.05 -8.06
N PRO A 230 -14.16 5.05 -8.90
CA PRO A 230 -14.87 4.80 -10.15
C PRO A 230 -14.10 3.89 -11.11
N TYR A 231 -12.78 4.06 -11.20
CA TYR A 231 -11.92 3.23 -12.03
C TYR A 231 -11.90 1.78 -11.53
N PHE A 232 -11.97 1.53 -10.22
CA PHE A 232 -12.00 0.17 -9.68
C PHE A 232 -13.25 -0.63 -10.09
N TYR A 233 -14.40 0.04 -10.28
CA TYR A 233 -15.60 -0.60 -10.82
C TYR A 233 -15.44 -1.02 -12.29
N GLU A 234 -14.51 -0.42 -13.02
CA GLU A 234 -14.22 -0.72 -14.42
C GLU A 234 -13.18 -1.86 -14.57
N LEU A 235 -12.44 -2.19 -13.49
CA LEU A 235 -11.44 -3.24 -13.48
C LEU A 235 -12.05 -4.63 -13.24
N GLU A 236 -11.33 -5.66 -13.69
CA GLU A 236 -11.68 -7.03 -13.32
C GLU A 236 -11.54 -7.24 -11.80
N SER A 237 -12.43 -8.05 -11.21
CA SER A 237 -12.48 -8.26 -9.76
C SER A 237 -11.16 -8.71 -9.12
N VAL A 238 -10.31 -9.45 -9.84
CA VAL A 238 -8.99 -9.87 -9.36
C VAL A 238 -8.01 -8.71 -9.22
N VAL A 239 -8.09 -7.74 -10.14
CA VAL A 239 -7.26 -6.54 -10.12
C VAL A 239 -7.80 -5.58 -9.06
N ALA A 240 -9.13 -5.40 -9.00
CA ALA A 240 -9.81 -4.58 -7.98
C ALA A 240 -9.46 -5.00 -6.54
N TRP A 241 -9.27 -6.30 -6.29
CA TRP A 241 -8.86 -6.80 -4.97
C TRP A 241 -7.56 -6.18 -4.43
N HIS A 242 -6.60 -5.86 -5.31
CA HIS A 242 -5.32 -5.28 -4.90
C HIS A 242 -5.49 -3.89 -4.26
N PHE A 243 -6.62 -3.23 -4.53
CA PHE A 243 -6.94 -1.92 -4.00
C PHE A 243 -7.68 -1.97 -2.66
N LEU A 244 -8.24 -3.14 -2.27
CA LEU A 244 -9.05 -3.26 -1.05
C LEU A 244 -8.30 -2.88 0.24
N PRO A 245 -7.06 -3.37 0.49
CA PRO A 245 -6.31 -2.97 1.68
C PRO A 245 -6.07 -1.45 1.72
N SER A 246 -5.84 -0.84 0.55
CA SER A 246 -5.62 0.60 0.43
C SER A 246 -6.88 1.41 0.68
N LEU A 247 -8.05 0.90 0.28
CA LEU A 247 -9.32 1.51 0.63
C LEU A 247 -9.55 1.49 2.14
N CYS A 248 -9.19 0.41 2.82
CA CYS A 248 -9.32 0.30 4.27
C CYS A 248 -8.50 1.39 4.99
N LEU A 249 -7.31 1.72 4.48
CA LEU A 249 -6.48 2.81 5.00
C LEU A 249 -7.18 4.15 4.98
N THR A 250 -8.16 4.40 4.11
CA THR A 250 -8.86 5.69 4.04
C THR A 250 -10.00 5.82 5.04
N TRP A 251 -10.34 4.76 5.78
CA TRP A 251 -11.53 4.71 6.64
C TRP A 251 -11.53 5.80 7.72
N GLU A 252 -10.40 5.99 8.41
CA GLU A 252 -10.29 7.01 9.46
C GLU A 252 -10.34 8.43 8.90
N ALA A 253 -10.08 8.62 7.59
CA ALA A 253 -10.23 9.91 6.91
C ALA A 253 -11.69 10.20 6.51
N ALA A 254 -12.59 9.21 6.57
CA ALA A 254 -14.00 9.39 6.26
C ALA A 254 -14.73 9.95 7.49
N GLU A 255 -14.81 11.27 7.56
CA GLU A 255 -15.43 12.01 8.67
C GLU A 255 -16.95 12.10 8.52
N GLU A 256 -17.45 12.10 7.28
CA GLU A 256 -18.89 12.14 6.99
C GLU A 256 -19.49 10.73 6.88
N GLU A 257 -20.72 10.54 7.36
CA GLU A 257 -21.44 9.25 7.27
C GLU A 257 -21.54 8.74 5.82
N ARG A 258 -21.77 9.65 4.86
CA ARG A 258 -21.81 9.33 3.43
C ARG A 258 -20.49 8.74 2.92
N GLU A 259 -19.36 9.21 3.43
CA GLU A 259 -18.03 8.74 3.01
C GLU A 259 -17.78 7.33 3.53
N GLN A 260 -18.10 7.10 4.81
CA GLN A 260 -18.01 5.78 5.42
C GLN A 260 -18.94 4.77 4.74
N GLU A 261 -20.17 5.17 4.41
CA GLU A 261 -21.12 4.33 3.68
C GLU A 261 -20.59 3.98 2.28
N ALA A 262 -20.04 4.94 1.55
CA ALA A 262 -19.47 4.69 0.22
C ALA A 262 -18.26 3.75 0.28
N ILE A 263 -17.37 3.91 1.27
CA ILE A 263 -16.25 2.99 1.48
C ILE A 263 -16.78 1.59 1.78
N LEU A 264 -17.74 1.46 2.69
CA LEU A 264 -18.35 0.18 3.06
C LEU A 264 -19.00 -0.51 1.84
N ASN A 265 -19.78 0.23 1.05
CA ASN A 265 -20.42 -0.27 -0.16
C ASN A 265 -19.40 -0.75 -1.19
N MET A 266 -18.28 -0.03 -1.33
CA MET A 266 -17.21 -0.44 -2.22
C MET A 266 -16.48 -1.70 -1.73
N VAL A 267 -16.21 -1.82 -0.42
CA VAL A 267 -15.66 -3.04 0.17
C VAL A 267 -16.58 -4.24 -0.11
N GLN A 268 -17.89 -4.07 0.13
CA GLN A 268 -18.88 -5.11 -0.15
C GLN A 268 -18.98 -5.47 -1.63
N TYR A 269 -18.90 -4.47 -2.52
CA TYR A 269 -18.88 -4.70 -3.95
C TYR A 269 -17.67 -5.54 -4.37
N MET A 270 -16.46 -5.16 -3.92
CA MET A 270 -15.25 -5.93 -4.22
C MET A 270 -15.29 -7.33 -3.62
N ASP A 271 -15.79 -7.47 -2.39
CA ASP A 271 -15.91 -8.78 -1.73
C ASP A 271 -17.02 -9.65 -2.33
N SER A 272 -18.01 -9.09 -3.03
CA SER A 272 -19.11 -9.89 -3.63
C SER A 272 -18.60 -11.00 -4.57
N TYR A 273 -17.42 -10.81 -5.15
CA TYR A 273 -16.73 -11.74 -6.03
C TYR A 273 -15.91 -12.80 -5.29
N LEU A 274 -15.30 -12.45 -4.15
CA LEU A 274 -14.37 -13.29 -3.41
C LEU A 274 -15.01 -13.99 -2.21
N ARG A 275 -16.06 -13.36 -1.65
CA ARG A 275 -16.89 -13.82 -0.53
C ARG A 275 -16.04 -14.19 0.69
N ARG A 276 -15.06 -13.36 1.01
CA ARG A 276 -14.11 -13.58 2.12
C ARG A 276 -14.54 -12.86 3.38
N TRP A 277 -15.26 -11.76 3.25
CA TRP A 277 -15.67 -10.96 4.39
C TRP A 277 -17.05 -11.39 4.88
N SER A 278 -17.36 -11.08 6.15
CA SER A 278 -18.69 -11.28 6.68
C SER A 278 -19.72 -10.48 5.87
N LYS A 279 -20.95 -10.99 5.78
CA LYS A 279 -22.09 -10.24 5.19
C LYS A 279 -22.65 -9.21 6.15
N GLU A 280 -22.29 -9.27 7.43
CA GLU A 280 -22.78 -8.35 8.45
C GLU A 280 -22.03 -7.01 8.39
N PRO A 281 -22.71 -5.87 8.12
CA PRO A 281 -22.05 -4.58 7.93
C PRO A 281 -21.16 -4.15 9.10
N ASN A 282 -21.57 -4.44 10.33
CA ASN A 282 -20.81 -4.07 11.52
C ASN A 282 -19.49 -4.86 11.63
N ILE A 283 -19.49 -6.14 11.24
CA ILE A 283 -18.27 -6.95 11.22
C ILE A 283 -17.32 -6.42 10.14
N ILE A 284 -17.85 -6.07 8.96
CA ILE A 284 -17.04 -5.45 7.89
C ILE A 284 -16.38 -4.16 8.37
N LYS A 285 -17.11 -3.27 9.06
CA LYS A 285 -16.54 -2.02 9.60
C LYS A 285 -15.37 -2.29 10.55
N ILE A 286 -15.50 -3.29 11.41
CA ILE A 286 -14.41 -3.68 12.31
C ILE A 286 -13.23 -4.24 11.50
N SER A 287 -13.48 -5.16 10.56
CA SER A 287 -12.42 -5.71 9.70
C SER A 287 -11.70 -4.63 8.87
N ILE A 288 -12.40 -3.59 8.41
CA ILE A 288 -11.80 -2.41 7.74
C ILE A 288 -10.81 -1.72 8.69
N LEU A 289 -11.25 -1.41 9.92
CA LEU A 289 -10.42 -0.75 10.93
C LEU A 289 -9.21 -1.59 11.34
N GLU A 290 -9.39 -2.89 11.55
CA GLU A 290 -8.30 -3.80 11.91
C GLU A 290 -7.30 -3.95 10.76
N THR A 291 -7.78 -3.99 9.52
CA THR A 291 -6.91 -3.96 8.33
C THR A 291 -6.13 -2.65 8.25
N ALA A 292 -6.77 -1.50 8.51
CA ALA A 292 -6.09 -0.20 8.51
C ALA A 292 -5.02 -0.10 9.61
N LYS A 293 -5.32 -0.58 10.82
CA LYS A 293 -4.36 -0.66 11.94
C LYS A 293 -3.15 -1.49 11.55
N LEU A 294 -3.38 -2.70 11.06
CA LEU A 294 -2.33 -3.58 10.59
C LEU A 294 -1.44 -2.89 9.55
N LEU A 295 -2.04 -2.31 8.50
CA LEU A 295 -1.30 -1.64 7.45
C LEU A 295 -0.50 -0.44 7.97
N THR A 296 -0.93 0.22 9.03
CA THR A 296 -0.22 1.35 9.66
C THR A 296 0.75 0.92 10.75
N GLY A 297 0.96 -0.39 10.94
CA GLY A 297 1.81 -0.94 11.99
C GLY A 297 1.18 -0.91 13.38
N ARG A 298 -0.04 -0.40 13.56
CA ARG A 298 -0.77 -0.49 14.84
C ARG A 298 -1.23 -1.94 15.05
N ARG A 299 -1.33 -2.37 16.32
CA ARG A 299 -1.74 -3.74 16.67
C ARG A 299 -3.23 -3.95 16.35
N PRO A 300 -3.57 -4.85 15.40
CA PRO A 300 -4.95 -5.23 15.17
C PRO A 300 -5.40 -6.29 16.18
N ASP A 301 -6.72 -6.45 16.34
CA ASP A 301 -7.31 -7.65 16.92
C ASP A 301 -7.39 -8.75 15.85
N LEU A 302 -6.42 -9.66 15.88
CA LEU A 302 -6.30 -10.77 14.94
C LEU A 302 -7.43 -11.80 15.07
N ALA A 303 -8.23 -11.79 16.14
CA ALA A 303 -9.40 -12.66 16.24
C ALA A 303 -10.55 -12.22 15.31
N ILE A 304 -10.46 -11.00 14.76
CA ILE A 304 -11.49 -10.38 13.91
C ILE A 304 -11.13 -10.42 12.42
N LEU A 305 -9.86 -10.69 12.07
CA LEU A 305 -9.36 -10.82 10.70
C LEU A 305 -9.37 -12.28 10.23
#